data_AF-A0AAE0HXY0-F1
#
_entry.id   AF-A0AAE0HXY0-F1
#
_cell.length_a   1.000
_cell.length_b   1.000
_cell.length_c   1.000
_cell.angle_alpha   90.00
_cell.angle_beta   90.00
_cell.angle_gamma   90.00
#
_symmetry.space_group_name_H-M   'P 1'
#
loop_
_entity.id
_entity.type
_entity.pdbx_description
1 polymer ?
#
loop_
_entity_poly.entity_id
_entity_poly.type
_entity_poly.pdbx_seq_one_letter_code
_entity_poly.pdbx_strand_id
1 'polypeptide(L)'
;MGNNPSRVTAQDKAILDLKTQRDKLHQYQRRITVLTDRETQIAKQLLAQGDKTRALLALRRKKYQESLLAKTDSQLEQLEKLTSEVEFAQIQKSVLHGLQQGTNVLKEIHTEMGGIEHVEKLMGETADAIAYQKEVSDMLASHITHQDEEEVEDELAALEAEIRAAAVTEQKQQPQPKLPNVPATQLQPIPAAQQEPQELQRQPAQPREAMLG
;
A
#
# COMPACT_ATOMS: atom_id res chain seq x y z
N MET A 1 13.24 2.96 45.91
CA MET A 1 11.88 2.91 45.35
C MET A 1 11.83 3.88 44.17
N GLY A 2 11.75 3.36 42.95
CA GLY A 2 11.74 4.15 41.73
C GLY A 2 10.39 4.85 41.56
N ASN A 3 10.38 6.16 41.71
CA ASN A 3 9.24 6.99 41.36
C ASN A 3 9.20 7.07 39.84
N ASN A 4 8.56 6.12 39.17
CA ASN A 4 8.23 6.26 37.74
C ASN A 4 7.19 7.37 37.65
N PRO A 5 7.51 8.59 37.18
CA PRO A 5 6.48 9.57 36.91
C PRO A 5 5.56 8.93 35.87
N SER A 6 4.28 8.80 36.22
CA SER A 6 3.24 8.26 35.36
C SER A 6 3.44 8.71 33.92
N ARG A 7 3.54 7.74 32.99
CA ARG A 7 3.79 7.88 31.54
C ARG A 7 2.66 8.63 30.79
N VAL A 8 2.05 9.63 31.40
CA VAL A 8 1.04 10.49 30.78
C VAL A 8 1.79 11.65 30.14
N THR A 9 1.88 11.61 28.81
CA THR A 9 2.51 12.68 28.05
C THR A 9 1.61 13.91 27.98
N ALA A 10 2.18 15.07 27.61
CA ALA A 10 1.37 16.26 27.34
C ALA A 10 0.33 16.02 26.22
N GLN A 11 0.63 15.09 25.30
CA GLN A 11 -0.25 14.69 24.21
C GLN A 11 -1.47 13.92 24.74
N ASP A 12 -1.25 12.99 25.68
CA ASP A 12 -2.33 12.22 26.31
C ASP A 12 -3.28 13.12 27.10
N LYS A 13 -2.75 14.15 27.77
CA LYS A 13 -3.57 15.17 28.46
C LYS A 13 -4.42 15.96 27.48
N ALA A 14 -3.85 16.40 26.36
CA ALA A 14 -4.59 17.14 25.34
C ALA A 14 -5.72 16.30 24.71
N ILE A 15 -5.45 15.01 24.43
CA ILE A 15 -6.46 14.07 23.90
C ILE A 15 -7.57 13.84 24.93
N LEU A 16 -7.21 13.68 26.21
CA LEU A 16 -8.18 13.56 27.30
C LEU A 16 -9.06 14.81 27.41
N ASP A 17 -8.49 16.00 27.31
CA ASP A 17 -9.21 17.25 27.38
C ASP A 17 -10.21 17.39 26.21
N LEU A 18 -9.79 17.04 24.99
CA LEU A 18 -10.67 17.00 23.81
C LEU A 18 -11.84 16.01 24.01
N LYS A 19 -11.55 14.79 24.47
CA LYS A 19 -12.58 13.77 24.74
C LYS A 19 -13.54 14.23 25.85
N THR A 20 -13.02 14.86 26.89
CA THR A 20 -13.83 15.43 27.98
C THR A 20 -14.73 16.57 27.50
N GLN A 21 -14.23 17.44 26.61
CA GLN A 21 -15.03 18.50 25.99
C GLN A 21 -16.16 17.94 25.12
N ARG A 22 -15.86 16.93 24.30
CA ARG A 22 -16.88 16.22 23.50
C ARG A 22 -17.98 15.64 24.39
N ASP A 23 -17.61 14.95 25.48
CA ASP A 23 -18.58 14.35 26.39
C ASP A 23 -19.46 15.40 27.09
N LYS A 24 -18.88 16.56 27.45
CA LYS A 24 -19.63 17.71 27.99
C LYS A 24 -20.61 18.27 26.96
N LEU A 25 -20.22 18.39 25.69
CA LEU A 25 -21.12 18.84 24.63
C LEU A 25 -22.26 17.85 24.38
N HIS A 26 -22.02 16.53 24.43
CA HIS A 26 -23.10 15.54 24.38
C HIS A 26 -24.06 15.66 25.56
N GLN A 27 -23.57 15.91 26.78
CA GLN A 27 -24.45 16.17 27.92
C GLN A 27 -25.28 17.43 27.73
N TYR A 28 -24.68 18.49 27.18
CA TYR A 28 -25.37 19.74 26.88
C TYR A 28 -26.45 19.55 25.80
N GLN A 29 -26.13 18.83 24.73
CA GLN A 29 -27.06 18.45 23.67
C GLN A 29 -28.29 17.73 24.24
N ARG A 30 -28.09 16.67 25.04
CA ARG A 30 -29.21 15.95 25.71
C ARG A 30 -30.06 16.87 26.58
N ARG A 31 -29.44 17.79 27.32
CA ARG A 31 -30.15 18.74 28.17
C ARG A 31 -31.00 19.70 27.34
N ILE A 32 -30.48 20.23 26.24
CA ILE A 32 -31.24 21.12 25.34
C ILE A 32 -32.39 20.37 24.66
N THR A 33 -32.20 19.13 24.23
CA THR A 33 -33.27 18.34 23.61
C THR A 33 -34.46 18.20 24.56
N VAL A 34 -34.20 17.83 25.83
CA VAL A 34 -35.26 17.74 26.85
C VAL A 34 -35.96 19.08 27.10
N LEU A 35 -35.22 20.20 27.10
CA LEU A 35 -35.81 21.54 27.24
C LEU A 35 -36.69 21.90 26.03
N THR A 36 -36.22 21.61 24.82
CA THR A 36 -36.94 21.86 23.56
C THR A 36 -38.26 21.07 23.52
N ASP A 37 -38.25 19.82 23.98
CA ASP A 37 -39.46 18.99 24.08
C ASP A 37 -40.45 19.56 25.09
N ARG A 38 -39.97 20.02 26.25
CA ARG A 38 -40.81 20.69 27.26
C ARG A 38 -41.43 21.98 26.73
N GLU A 39 -40.66 22.82 26.04
CA GLU A 39 -41.18 24.04 25.44
C GLU A 39 -42.22 23.75 24.35
N THR A 40 -42.06 22.65 23.63
CA THR A 40 -43.07 22.17 22.67
C THR A 40 -44.36 21.77 23.36
N GLN A 41 -44.29 21.07 24.50
CA GLN A 41 -45.47 20.72 25.30
C GLN A 41 -46.16 21.95 25.89
N ILE A 42 -45.38 22.89 26.44
CA ILE A 42 -45.91 24.16 26.98
C ILE A 42 -46.60 24.96 25.89
N ALA A 43 -46.00 25.06 24.70
CA ALA A 43 -46.62 25.73 23.56
C ALA A 43 -47.96 25.08 23.17
N LYS A 44 -48.04 23.74 23.14
CA LYS A 44 -49.30 23.02 22.88
C LYS A 44 -50.36 23.30 23.94
N GLN A 45 -50.00 23.31 25.22
CA GLN A 45 -50.91 23.61 26.33
C GLN A 45 -51.45 25.04 26.27
N LEU A 46 -50.58 26.03 26.01
CA LEU A 46 -50.98 27.43 25.89
C LEU A 46 -51.89 27.68 24.68
N LEU A 47 -51.66 26.97 23.56
CA LEU A 47 -52.56 27.01 22.40
C LEU A 47 -53.93 26.42 22.72
N ALA A 48 -54.00 25.32 23.48
CA ALA A 48 -55.27 24.73 23.92
C ALA A 48 -56.05 25.67 24.86
N GLN A 49 -55.36 26.49 25.65
CA GLN A 49 -55.94 27.52 26.51
C GLN A 49 -56.32 28.82 25.76
N GLY A 50 -56.02 28.92 24.46
CA GLY A 50 -56.31 30.10 23.63
C GLY A 50 -55.31 31.26 23.78
N ASP A 51 -54.27 31.12 24.60
CA ASP A 51 -53.30 32.19 24.87
C ASP A 51 -52.16 32.22 23.83
N LYS A 52 -52.47 32.78 22.66
CA LYS A 52 -51.55 32.86 21.51
C LYS A 52 -50.27 33.63 21.81
N THR A 53 -50.32 34.66 22.66
CA THR A 53 -49.15 35.52 22.91
C THR A 53 -48.04 34.76 23.65
N ARG A 54 -48.42 34.00 24.68
CA ARG A 54 -47.49 33.15 25.44
C ARG A 54 -47.02 31.95 24.62
N ALA A 55 -47.89 31.37 23.80
CA ALA A 55 -47.52 30.29 22.89
C ALA A 55 -46.44 30.74 21.88
N LEU A 56 -46.57 31.95 21.31
CA LEU A 56 -45.54 32.51 20.42
C LEU A 56 -44.20 32.73 21.12
N LEU A 57 -44.20 33.18 22.39
CA LEU A 57 -42.99 33.33 23.17
C LEU A 57 -42.29 31.97 23.41
N ALA A 58 -43.05 30.93 23.74
CA ALA A 58 -42.52 29.57 23.92
C ALA A 58 -41.91 29.04 22.61
N LEU A 59 -42.57 29.26 21.47
CA LEU A 59 -42.02 28.86 20.16
C LEU A 59 -40.75 29.63 19.77
N ARG A 60 -40.64 30.91 20.13
CA ARG A 60 -39.40 31.69 19.92
C ARG A 60 -38.24 31.15 20.75
N ARG A 61 -38.48 30.80 22.02
CA ARG A 61 -37.48 30.15 22.88
C ARG A 61 -37.05 28.80 22.32
N LYS A 62 -38.01 28.01 21.83
CA LYS A 62 -37.74 26.73 21.19
C LYS A 62 -36.82 26.92 19.99
N LYS A 63 -37.13 27.91 19.15
CA LYS A 63 -36.32 28.18 17.96
C LYS A 63 -34.89 28.62 18.28
N TYR A 64 -34.73 29.41 19.35
CA TYR A 64 -33.41 29.78 19.84
C TYR A 64 -32.63 28.56 20.34
N GLN A 65 -33.27 27.66 21.10
CA GLN A 65 -32.65 26.41 21.57
C GLN A 65 -32.26 25.48 20.43
N GLU A 66 -33.09 25.33 19.40
CA GLU A 66 -32.73 24.61 18.17
C GLU A 66 -31.50 25.21 17.49
N SER A 67 -31.38 26.54 17.45
CA SER A 67 -30.20 27.19 16.87
C SER A 67 -28.93 26.95 17.68
N LEU A 68 -29.04 26.86 19.01
CA LEU A 68 -27.94 26.48 19.89
C LEU A 68 -27.56 25.01 19.73
N LEU A 69 -28.56 24.13 19.55
CA LEU A 69 -28.34 22.71 19.30
C LEU A 69 -27.58 22.52 17.98
N ALA A 70 -28.01 23.19 16.89
CA ALA A 70 -27.31 23.12 15.60
C ALA A 70 -25.85 23.62 15.68
N LYS A 71 -25.59 24.68 16.45
CA LYS A 71 -24.21 25.14 16.71
C LYS A 71 -23.40 24.12 17.50
N THR A 72 -24.02 23.48 18.49
CA THR A 72 -23.40 22.42 19.31
C THR A 72 -23.04 21.21 18.47
N ASP A 73 -23.94 20.79 17.56
CA ASP A 73 -23.69 19.67 16.64
C ASP A 73 -22.51 19.96 15.70
N SER A 74 -22.44 21.17 15.15
CA SER A 74 -21.29 21.60 14.34
C SER A 74 -19.97 21.60 15.13
N GLN A 75 -20.00 22.02 16.39
CA GLN A 75 -18.82 21.96 17.26
C GLN A 75 -18.42 20.53 17.62
N LEU A 76 -19.39 19.63 17.81
CA LEU A 76 -19.14 18.20 18.02
C LEU A 76 -18.46 17.58 16.80
N GLU A 77 -18.97 17.83 15.61
CA GLU A 77 -18.37 17.36 14.35
C GLU A 77 -16.92 17.85 14.21
N GLN A 78 -16.66 19.13 14.52
CA GLN A 78 -15.31 19.70 14.51
C GLN A 78 -14.38 18.99 15.52
N LEU A 79 -14.85 18.68 16.73
CA LEU A 79 -14.06 17.98 17.74
C LEU A 79 -13.81 16.52 17.36
N GLU A 80 -14.77 15.84 16.76
CA GLU A 80 -14.59 14.47 16.26
C GLU A 80 -13.56 14.42 15.14
N LYS A 81 -13.64 15.37 14.18
CA LYS A 81 -12.64 15.51 13.13
C LYS A 81 -11.25 15.76 13.70
N LEU A 82 -11.12 16.71 14.62
CA LEU A 82 -9.85 17.03 15.26
C LEU A 82 -9.27 15.84 16.04
N THR A 83 -10.12 15.09 16.73
CA THR A 83 -9.69 13.89 17.47
C THR A 83 -9.14 12.83 16.51
N SER A 84 -9.84 12.59 15.39
CA SER A 84 -9.39 11.66 14.35
C SER A 84 -8.07 12.11 13.70
N GLU A 85 -7.93 13.41 13.40
CA GLU A 85 -6.69 14.00 12.88
C GLU A 85 -5.51 13.81 13.84
N VAL A 86 -5.73 13.99 15.15
CA VAL A 86 -4.69 13.77 16.16
C VAL A 86 -4.31 12.30 16.27
N GLU A 87 -5.28 11.39 16.30
CA GLU A 87 -5.02 9.95 16.35
C GLU A 87 -4.25 9.48 15.10
N PHE A 88 -4.59 10.01 13.92
CA PHE A 88 -3.83 9.75 12.70
C PHE A 88 -2.41 10.31 12.76
N ALA A 89 -2.21 11.52 13.27
CA ALA A 89 -0.88 12.10 13.45
C ALA A 89 0.01 11.28 14.41
N GLN A 90 -0.58 10.65 15.43
CA GLN A 90 0.14 9.73 16.33
C GLN A 90 0.62 8.46 15.59
N ILE A 91 -0.21 7.92 14.70
CA ILE A 91 0.17 6.79 13.84
C ILE A 91 1.30 7.22 12.91
N GLN A 92 1.17 8.37 12.24
CA GLN A 92 2.20 8.90 11.34
C GLN A 92 3.55 9.09 12.04
N LYS A 93 3.55 9.61 13.28
CA LYS A 93 4.77 9.71 14.11
C LYS A 93 5.41 8.34 14.33
N SER A 94 4.61 7.32 14.59
CA SER A 94 5.09 5.95 14.83
C SER A 94 5.67 5.34 13.56
N VAL A 95 5.03 5.54 12.41
CA VAL A 95 5.54 5.12 11.10
C VAL A 95 6.88 5.80 10.80
N LEU A 96 6.98 7.11 11.02
CA LEU A 96 8.22 7.87 10.81
C LEU A 96 9.36 7.34 11.68
N HIS A 97 9.07 7.02 12.95
CA HIS A 97 10.07 6.40 13.84
C HIS A 97 10.51 5.01 13.33
N GLY A 98 9.58 4.20 12.83
CA GLY A 98 9.89 2.91 12.20
C GLY A 98 10.77 3.05 10.95
N LEU A 99 10.48 4.03 10.08
CA LEU A 99 11.30 4.34 8.90
C LEU A 99 12.70 4.81 9.29
N GLN A 100 12.81 5.64 10.33
CA GLN A 100 14.10 6.11 10.84
C GLN A 100 14.93 4.95 11.40
N GLN A 101 14.31 4.05 12.17
CA GLN A 101 14.97 2.84 12.67
C GLN A 101 15.41 1.92 11.53
N GLY A 102 14.53 1.65 10.55
CA GLY A 102 14.87 0.86 9.37
C GLY A 102 16.03 1.46 8.57
N THR A 103 16.05 2.79 8.42
CA THR A 103 17.15 3.50 7.77
C THR A 103 18.45 3.37 8.54
N ASN A 104 18.42 3.44 9.87
CA ASN A 104 19.61 3.26 10.70
C ASN A 104 20.15 1.84 10.60
N VAL A 105 19.28 0.82 10.66
CA VAL A 105 19.68 -0.60 10.47
C VAL A 105 20.27 -0.81 9.09
N LEU A 106 19.68 -0.24 8.05
CA LEU A 106 20.24 -0.29 6.69
C LEU A 106 21.64 0.33 6.63
N LYS A 107 21.87 1.46 7.30
CA LYS A 107 23.19 2.11 7.37
C LYS A 107 24.21 1.24 8.12
N GLU A 108 23.80 0.62 9.21
CA GLU A 108 24.65 -0.32 9.97
C GLU A 108 25.04 -1.51 9.08
N ILE A 109 24.08 -2.13 8.40
CA ILE A 109 24.33 -3.22 7.44
C ILE A 109 25.28 -2.76 6.31
N HIS A 110 25.06 -1.57 5.74
CA HIS A 110 25.96 -1.05 4.69
C HIS A 110 27.37 -0.81 5.23
N THR A 111 27.50 -0.39 6.47
CA THR A 111 28.81 -0.18 7.11
C THR A 111 29.51 -1.51 7.40
N GLU A 112 28.77 -2.52 7.88
CA GLU A 112 29.28 -3.88 8.12
C GLU A 112 29.68 -4.59 6.82
N MET A 113 28.96 -4.38 5.72
CA MET A 113 29.33 -4.86 4.38
C MET A 113 30.51 -4.09 3.76
N GLY A 114 31.14 -3.17 4.51
CA GLY A 114 32.32 -2.42 4.08
C GLY A 114 32.05 -1.18 3.23
N GLY A 115 30.78 -0.74 3.17
CA GLY A 115 30.37 0.48 2.50
C GLY A 115 30.63 0.48 0.99
N ILE A 116 30.62 1.68 0.40
CA ILE A 116 30.91 1.88 -1.02
C ILE A 116 32.36 1.49 -1.32
N GLU A 117 33.29 1.73 -0.39
CA GLU A 117 34.73 1.45 -0.55
C GLU A 117 35.01 -0.05 -0.70
N HIS A 118 34.33 -0.92 0.05
CA HIS A 118 34.50 -2.37 -0.11
C HIS A 118 33.89 -2.89 -1.40
N VAL A 119 32.75 -2.33 -1.84
CA VAL A 119 32.15 -2.66 -3.13
C VAL A 119 33.08 -2.23 -4.28
N GLU A 120 33.64 -1.01 -4.22
CA GLU A 120 34.61 -0.52 -5.22
C GLU A 120 35.89 -1.37 -5.23
N LYS A 121 36.42 -1.73 -4.05
CA LYS A 121 37.59 -2.62 -3.94
C LYS A 121 37.31 -4.02 -4.51
N LEU A 122 36.16 -4.62 -4.21
CA LEU A 122 35.79 -5.93 -4.73
C LEU A 122 35.62 -5.91 -6.26
N MET A 123 35.05 -4.83 -6.82
CA MET A 123 34.96 -4.66 -8.26
C MET A 123 36.34 -4.50 -8.92
N GLY A 124 37.26 -3.77 -8.28
CA GLY A 124 38.66 -3.66 -8.71
C GLY A 124 39.38 -5.02 -8.70
N GLU A 125 39.33 -5.74 -7.58
CA GLU A 125 39.94 -7.08 -7.45
C GLU A 125 39.36 -8.08 -8.44
N THR A 126 38.06 -8.00 -8.75
CA THR A 126 37.42 -8.86 -9.76
C THR A 126 37.88 -8.50 -11.17
N ALA A 127 38.01 -7.21 -11.50
CA ALA A 127 38.51 -6.76 -12.79
C ALA A 127 39.97 -7.18 -13.01
N ASP A 128 40.81 -7.06 -11.97
CA ASP A 128 42.21 -7.49 -12.00
C ASP A 128 42.33 -9.02 -12.13
N ALA A 129 41.49 -9.79 -11.43
CA ALA A 129 41.45 -11.24 -11.56
C ALA A 129 41.03 -11.70 -12.98
N ILE A 130 40.06 -11.02 -13.60
CA ILE A 130 39.66 -11.28 -14.99
C ILE A 130 40.80 -10.93 -15.96
N ALA A 131 41.49 -9.81 -15.73
CA ALA A 131 42.64 -9.41 -16.55
C ALA A 131 43.79 -10.42 -16.42
N TYR A 132 44.10 -10.87 -15.20
CA TYR A 132 45.11 -11.90 -14.96
C TYR A 132 44.72 -13.24 -15.60
N GLN A 133 43.47 -13.67 -15.46
CA GLN A 133 42.99 -14.88 -16.13
C GLN A 133 43.14 -14.77 -17.65
N LYS A 134 42.83 -13.61 -18.22
CA LYS A 134 43.00 -13.36 -19.65
C LYS A 134 44.47 -13.39 -20.06
N GLU A 135 45.36 -12.77 -19.29
CA GLU A 135 46.81 -12.82 -19.53
C GLU A 135 47.35 -14.26 -19.46
N VAL A 136 46.91 -15.05 -18.48
CA VAL A 136 47.27 -16.47 -18.39
C VAL A 136 46.74 -17.26 -19.58
N SER A 137 45.49 -17.02 -20.00
CA SER A 137 44.91 -17.63 -21.20
C SER A 137 45.69 -17.25 -22.46
N ASP A 138 46.06 -15.98 -22.62
CA ASP A 138 46.82 -15.48 -23.77
C ASP A 138 48.25 -16.06 -23.78
N MET A 139 48.88 -16.20 -22.60
CA MET A 139 50.18 -16.87 -22.47
C MET A 139 50.10 -18.35 -22.82
N LEU A 140 49.08 -19.07 -22.31
CA LEU A 140 48.86 -20.48 -22.65
C LEU A 140 48.63 -20.66 -24.15
N ALA A 141 47.78 -19.83 -24.77
CA ALA A 141 47.55 -19.83 -26.21
C ALA A 141 48.84 -19.53 -27.01
N SER A 142 49.73 -18.68 -26.51
CA SER A 142 51.01 -18.39 -27.17
C SER A 142 52.06 -19.51 -27.08
N HIS A 143 51.89 -20.44 -26.13
CA HIS A 143 52.83 -21.54 -25.84
C HIS A 143 52.36 -22.91 -26.35
N ILE A 144 51.10 -23.03 -26.78
CA ILE A 144 50.51 -24.23 -27.35
C ILE A 144 50.73 -24.20 -28.87
N THR A 145 51.10 -25.33 -29.47
CA THR A 145 51.24 -25.41 -30.93
C THR A 145 49.88 -25.68 -31.58
N HIS A 146 49.69 -25.34 -32.86
CA HIS A 146 48.44 -25.63 -33.56
C HIS A 146 48.03 -27.11 -33.54
N GLN A 147 49.01 -28.02 -33.44
CA GLN A 147 48.77 -29.46 -33.29
C GLN A 147 48.17 -29.78 -31.91
N ASP A 148 48.69 -29.16 -30.86
CA ASP A 148 48.18 -29.33 -29.49
C ASP A 148 46.79 -28.66 -29.33
N GLU A 149 46.51 -27.56 -30.06
CA GLU A 149 45.16 -26.96 -30.10
C GLU A 149 44.13 -27.90 -30.74
N GLU A 150 44.49 -28.57 -31.85
CA GLU A 150 43.63 -29.54 -32.53
C GLU A 150 43.34 -30.76 -31.64
N GLU A 151 44.35 -31.26 -30.90
CA GLU A 151 44.16 -32.34 -29.92
C GLU A 151 43.21 -31.94 -28.78
N VAL A 152 43.32 -30.71 -28.27
CA VAL A 152 42.42 -30.18 -27.22
C VAL A 152 40.98 -30.00 -27.75
N GLU A 153 40.81 -29.53 -28.99
CA GLU A 153 39.50 -29.41 -29.63
C GLU A 153 38.84 -30.79 -29.83
N ASP A 154 39.61 -31.79 -30.23
CA ASP A 154 39.15 -33.18 -30.37
C ASP A 154 38.74 -33.78 -29.01
N GLU A 155 39.52 -33.57 -27.95
CA GLU A 155 39.18 -33.99 -26.59
C GLU A 155 37.90 -33.29 -26.08
N LEU A 156 37.75 -32.00 -26.34
CA LEU A 156 36.54 -31.25 -25.99
C LEU A 156 35.31 -31.80 -26.74
N ALA A 157 35.43 -32.09 -28.03
CA ALA A 157 34.37 -32.68 -28.82
C ALA A 157 33.97 -34.08 -28.31
N ALA A 158 34.95 -34.89 -27.87
CA ALA A 158 34.69 -36.18 -27.25
C ALA A 158 33.92 -36.06 -25.92
N LEU A 159 34.32 -35.12 -25.04
CA LEU A 159 33.62 -34.85 -23.78
C LEU A 159 32.20 -34.32 -24.02
N GLU A 160 32.00 -33.43 -24.98
CA GLU A 160 30.67 -32.96 -25.37
C GLU A 160 29.78 -34.11 -25.88
N ALA A 161 30.34 -35.01 -26.69
CA ALA A 161 29.63 -36.19 -27.18
C ALA A 161 29.27 -37.15 -26.03
N GLU A 162 30.15 -37.32 -25.05
CA GLU A 162 29.91 -38.14 -23.85
C GLU A 162 28.78 -37.54 -22.99
N ILE A 163 28.81 -36.23 -22.73
CA ILE A 163 27.76 -35.52 -21.99
C ILE A 163 26.42 -35.61 -22.73
N ARG A 164 26.42 -35.41 -24.06
CA ARG A 164 25.20 -35.55 -24.88
C ARG A 164 24.70 -37.00 -24.90
N ALA A 165 25.57 -37.99 -24.97
CA ALA A 165 25.21 -39.41 -24.92
C ALA A 165 24.65 -39.80 -23.55
N ALA A 166 25.19 -39.27 -22.45
CA ALA A 166 24.66 -39.43 -21.11
C ALA A 166 23.26 -38.81 -20.99
N ALA A 167 23.06 -37.58 -21.49
CA ALA A 167 21.75 -36.92 -21.51
C ALA A 167 20.70 -37.67 -22.37
N VAL A 168 21.10 -38.27 -23.49
CA VAL A 168 20.22 -39.11 -24.34
C VAL A 168 19.91 -40.45 -23.67
N THR A 169 20.83 -41.00 -22.87
CA THR A 169 20.62 -42.25 -22.13
C THR A 169 19.65 -42.05 -20.96
N GLU A 170 19.70 -40.91 -20.28
CA GLU A 170 18.70 -40.51 -19.27
C GLU A 170 17.31 -40.29 -19.88
N GLN A 171 17.21 -39.80 -21.11
CA GLN A 171 15.92 -39.65 -21.82
C GLN A 171 15.33 -41.00 -22.32
N LYS A 172 16.13 -42.04 -22.52
CA LYS A 172 15.64 -43.38 -22.95
C LYS A 172 15.20 -44.28 -21.79
N GLN A 173 15.45 -43.90 -20.53
CA GLN A 173 15.03 -44.64 -19.34
C GLN A 173 13.71 -44.15 -18.71
N GLN A 174 13.01 -43.20 -19.34
CA GLN A 174 11.64 -42.88 -18.96
C GLN A 174 10.66 -43.79 -19.71
N PRO A 175 9.93 -44.71 -19.04
CA PRO A 175 8.84 -45.42 -19.68
C PRO A 175 7.79 -44.41 -20.14
N GLN A 176 7.39 -44.49 -21.42
CA GLN A 176 6.32 -43.68 -21.98
C GLN A 176 5.10 -43.71 -21.04
N PRO A 177 4.65 -42.57 -20.50
CA PRO A 177 3.43 -42.56 -19.71
C PRO A 177 2.26 -42.84 -20.64
N LYS A 178 1.61 -43.99 -20.46
CA LYS A 178 0.29 -44.27 -21.02
C LYS A 178 -0.66 -43.20 -20.49
N LEU A 179 -1.09 -42.30 -21.36
CA LEU A 179 -2.13 -41.32 -21.04
C LEU A 179 -3.41 -42.07 -20.61
N PRO A 180 -4.00 -41.77 -19.44
CA PRO A 180 -5.27 -42.36 -19.03
C PRO A 180 -6.39 -41.92 -19.96
N ASN A 181 -7.18 -42.89 -20.43
CA ASN A 181 -8.37 -42.64 -21.23
C ASN A 181 -9.45 -42.03 -20.32
N VAL A 182 -9.69 -40.72 -20.44
CA VAL A 182 -10.69 -40.00 -19.65
C VAL A 182 -12.08 -40.20 -20.29
N PRO A 183 -13.16 -40.41 -19.50
CA PRO A 183 -14.46 -40.80 -20.05
C PRO A 183 -15.09 -39.69 -20.90
N ALA A 184 -15.62 -40.07 -22.07
CA ALA A 184 -16.47 -39.22 -22.89
C ALA A 184 -17.76 -38.86 -22.14
N THR A 185 -17.73 -37.75 -21.40
CA THR A 185 -18.95 -37.16 -20.83
C THR A 185 -19.35 -36.00 -21.72
N GLN A 186 -20.42 -36.22 -22.49
CA GLN A 186 -21.09 -35.21 -23.31
C GLN A 186 -21.53 -34.04 -22.43
N LEU A 187 -20.96 -32.86 -22.66
CA LEU A 187 -21.47 -31.61 -22.12
C LEU A 187 -22.67 -31.18 -22.97
N GLN A 188 -23.83 -31.08 -22.32
CA GLN A 188 -25.07 -30.60 -22.91
C GLN A 188 -24.93 -29.11 -23.32
N PRO A 189 -25.58 -28.68 -24.42
CA PRO A 189 -25.49 -27.30 -24.90
C PRO A 189 -26.28 -26.34 -24.00
N ILE A 190 -25.64 -25.26 -23.56
CA ILE A 190 -26.30 -24.14 -22.88
C ILE A 190 -26.86 -23.18 -23.95
N PRO A 191 -28.09 -22.64 -23.80
CA PRO A 191 -28.75 -21.87 -24.85
C PRO A 191 -28.09 -20.51 -25.11
N ALA A 192 -28.09 -20.10 -26.37
CA ALA A 192 -27.62 -18.80 -26.85
C ALA A 192 -28.39 -17.63 -26.23
N ALA A 193 -27.68 -16.63 -25.71
CA ALA A 193 -28.20 -15.31 -25.39
C ALA A 193 -27.28 -14.22 -25.96
N GLN A 194 -27.62 -13.79 -27.18
CA GLN A 194 -27.53 -12.46 -27.78
C GLN A 194 -26.58 -11.43 -27.13
N GLN A 195 -25.51 -11.05 -27.83
CA GLN A 195 -24.96 -9.69 -27.78
C GLN A 195 -24.51 -9.26 -29.19
N GLU A 196 -25.05 -8.12 -29.64
CA GLU A 196 -24.88 -7.51 -30.95
C GLU A 196 -23.45 -6.98 -31.20
N PRO A 197 -23.01 -6.82 -32.46
CA PRO A 197 -21.73 -6.20 -32.78
C PRO A 197 -21.82 -4.67 -32.69
N GLN A 198 -21.09 -4.04 -31.77
CA GLN A 198 -20.84 -2.59 -31.81
C GLN A 198 -19.54 -2.29 -32.58
N GLU A 199 -19.71 -1.62 -33.71
CA GLU A 199 -18.67 -1.10 -34.59
C GLU A 199 -17.69 -0.16 -33.86
N LEU A 200 -16.39 -0.47 -33.93
CA LEU A 200 -15.33 0.48 -33.60
C LEU A 200 -15.32 1.60 -34.66
N GLN A 201 -15.83 2.77 -34.28
CA GLN A 201 -15.68 4.01 -35.04
C GLN A 201 -14.19 4.41 -35.11
N ARG A 202 -13.60 4.29 -36.30
CA ARG A 202 -12.30 4.88 -36.63
C ARG A 202 -12.45 6.40 -36.74
N GLN A 203 -11.79 7.16 -35.87
CA GLN A 203 -11.63 8.61 -36.07
C GLN A 203 -10.46 8.86 -37.06
N PRO A 204 -10.61 9.79 -38.02
CA PRO A 204 -9.52 10.17 -38.91
C PRO A 204 -8.54 11.12 -38.21
N ALA A 205 -7.24 10.86 -38.37
CA ALA A 205 -6.15 11.71 -37.92
C ALA A 205 -6.10 13.02 -38.74
N GLN A 206 -5.97 14.16 -38.05
CA GLN A 206 -5.74 15.46 -38.69
C GLN A 206 -4.28 15.58 -39.18
N PRO A 207 -4.03 16.20 -40.35
CA PRO A 207 -2.67 16.40 -40.86
C PRO A 207 -2.00 17.60 -40.17
N ARG A 208 -0.73 17.43 -39.81
CA ARG A 208 0.17 18.52 -39.38
C ARG A 208 0.50 19.40 -40.59
N GLU A 209 0.08 20.65 -40.54
CA GLU A 209 0.55 21.70 -41.45
C GLU A 209 2.04 21.97 -41.24
N ALA A 210 2.78 22.00 -42.34
CA ALA A 210 4.12 22.53 -42.42
C ALA A 210 4.05 24.05 -42.58
N MET A 211 4.78 24.79 -41.73
CA MET A 211 5.21 26.15 -42.07
C MET A 211 6.61 26.39 -41.49
N LEU A 212 7.59 26.33 -42.39
CA LEU A 212 8.87 27.03 -42.30
C LEU A 212 8.96 27.82 -43.61
N GLY A 213 8.89 29.16 -43.49
CA GLY A 213 8.90 30.12 -44.58
C GLY A 213 8.44 31.48 -44.11
#